data_AF-A0A8B8U7E5-F1
#
_entry.id   AF-A0A8B8U7E5-F1
#
_cell.length_a   1.000
_cell.length_b   1.000
_cell.length_c   1.000
_cell.angle_alpha   90.00
_cell.angle_beta   90.00
_cell.angle_gamma   90.00
#
_symmetry.space_group_name_H-M   'P 1'
#
loop_
_entity.id
_entity.type
_entity.pdbx_description
1 polymer ?
#
loop_
_entity_poly.entity_id
_entity_poly.type
_entity_poly.pdbx_seq_one_letter_code
_entity_poly.pdbx_strand_id
1 'polypeptide(L)'
;MACILKRKSVIAVSFIAAFLFLLVVRLVNEVNFPLLLNCFGQPGTKWIPFSYTYRRPLRTHYGYINVRTQEPLQLDCNLCAIVSNSGQMVGQKVGNEIDQSSCIWRMNNAPTKGYEEDVGRMTMIRVVSHTSVPLLLKNPDYFFKEANATIYVIWGPFRNMRKDGNGIVYNMLKKTVDLYPKAQIYVTTEKRMSYCDGVFKKETGKDRF
;
A
#
# COMPACT_ATOMS: atom_id res chain seq x y z
N MET A 1 65.31 7.17 38.41
CA MET A 1 65.04 7.39 36.97
C MET A 1 64.12 6.33 36.32
N ALA A 2 63.39 5.49 37.09
CA ALA A 2 62.63 4.34 36.55
C ALA A 2 61.11 4.55 36.36
N CYS A 3 60.51 5.63 36.92
CA CYS A 3 59.05 5.81 36.88
C CYS A 3 58.54 6.51 35.59
N ILE A 4 59.41 7.23 34.87
CA ILE A 4 59.05 7.96 33.65
C ILE A 4 59.01 7.03 32.41
N LEU A 5 59.83 5.97 32.37
CA LEU A 5 59.81 5.01 31.25
C LEU A 5 58.55 4.13 31.22
N LYS A 6 58.04 3.67 32.37
CA LYS A 6 56.82 2.84 32.42
C LYS A 6 55.58 3.59 31.90
N ARG A 7 55.45 4.89 32.20
CA ARG A 7 54.29 5.69 31.78
C ARG A 7 54.26 5.96 30.28
N LYS A 8 55.42 6.18 29.64
CA LYS A 8 55.53 6.31 28.18
C LYS A 8 55.18 5.01 27.44
N SER A 9 55.59 3.87 27.98
CA SER A 9 55.30 2.54 27.42
C SER A 9 53.79 2.21 27.45
N VAL A 10 53.11 2.50 28.56
CA VAL A 10 51.66 2.26 28.69
C VAL A 10 50.84 3.15 27.74
N ILE A 11 51.23 4.41 27.56
CA ILE A 11 50.55 5.32 26.64
C ILE A 11 50.74 4.85 25.19
N ALA A 12 51.96 4.46 24.80
CA ALA A 12 52.24 3.94 23.46
C ALA A 12 51.45 2.65 23.15
N VAL A 13 51.38 1.70 24.10
CA VAL A 13 50.60 0.46 23.95
C VAL A 13 49.10 0.76 23.83
N SER A 14 48.58 1.73 24.58
CA SER A 14 47.18 2.15 24.49
C SER A 14 46.82 2.77 23.14
N PHE A 15 47.71 3.58 22.55
CA PHE A 15 47.48 4.16 21.22
C PHE A 15 47.54 3.10 20.12
N ILE A 16 48.46 2.15 20.21
CA ILE A 16 48.55 1.03 19.26
C ILE A 16 47.30 0.15 19.34
N ALA A 17 46.81 -0.15 20.53
CA ALA A 17 45.57 -0.92 20.72
C ALA A 17 44.34 -0.19 20.18
N ALA A 18 44.22 1.12 20.43
CA ALA A 18 43.12 1.93 19.90
C ALA A 18 43.16 2.04 18.36
N PHE A 19 44.35 2.18 17.77
CA PHE A 19 44.53 2.23 16.33
C PHE A 19 44.21 0.88 15.65
N LEU A 20 44.66 -0.23 16.25
CA LEU A 20 44.29 -1.58 15.80
C LEU A 20 42.78 -1.81 15.90
N PHE A 21 42.13 -1.38 16.98
CA PHE A 21 40.69 -1.49 17.15
C PHE A 21 39.94 -0.68 16.08
N LEU A 22 40.36 0.56 15.81
CA LEU A 22 39.77 1.38 14.76
C LEU A 22 39.98 0.79 13.37
N LEU A 23 41.15 0.19 13.09
CA LEU A 23 41.39 -0.53 11.84
C LEU A 23 40.49 -1.75 11.70
N VAL A 24 40.30 -2.54 12.77
CA VAL A 24 39.39 -3.71 12.76
C VAL A 24 37.94 -3.25 12.54
N VAL A 25 37.47 -2.22 13.23
CA VAL A 25 36.12 -1.67 13.02
C VAL A 25 35.94 -1.16 11.60
N ARG A 26 36.96 -0.50 11.03
CA ARG A 26 36.92 -0.01 9.65
C ARG A 26 36.94 -1.17 8.64
N LEU A 27 37.72 -2.23 8.91
CA LEU A 27 37.75 -3.45 8.10
C LEU A 27 36.40 -4.17 8.13
N VAL A 28 35.79 -4.33 9.32
CA VAL A 28 34.47 -4.99 9.48
C VAL A 28 33.35 -4.16 8.86
N ASN A 29 33.44 -2.83 8.86
CA ASN A 29 32.47 -1.97 8.18
C ASN A 29 32.64 -1.94 6.65
N GLU A 30 33.86 -2.14 6.12
CA GLU A 30 34.13 -2.25 4.68
C GLU A 30 33.76 -3.63 4.13
N VAL A 31 33.90 -4.71 4.92
CA VAL A 31 33.37 -6.03 4.57
C VAL A 31 31.86 -6.04 4.82
N ASN A 32 31.12 -5.55 3.82
CA ASN A 32 29.70 -5.76 3.67
C ASN A 32 29.29 -7.17 4.16
N PHE A 33 28.35 -7.21 5.08
CA PHE A 33 27.84 -8.39 5.77
C PHE A 33 26.74 -9.15 4.97
N PRO A 34 26.98 -9.61 3.71
CA PRO A 34 26.21 -10.74 3.19
C PRO A 34 27.02 -12.00 2.85
N LEU A 35 28.36 -12.00 2.92
CA LEU A 35 29.16 -13.08 2.29
C LEU A 35 29.68 -14.20 3.21
N LEU A 36 29.36 -14.18 4.51
CA LEU A 36 29.81 -15.21 5.48
C LEU A 36 28.73 -16.24 5.87
N LEU A 37 27.53 -16.18 5.27
CA LEU A 37 26.45 -17.10 5.63
C LEU A 37 26.50 -18.50 4.97
N ASN A 38 27.47 -18.76 4.09
CA ASN A 38 27.52 -20.02 3.33
C ASN A 38 28.44 -21.11 3.91
N CYS A 39 29.03 -20.91 5.10
CA CYS A 39 30.06 -21.84 5.62
C CYS A 39 29.71 -22.57 6.92
N PHE A 40 28.52 -22.39 7.51
CA PHE A 40 28.08 -23.19 8.66
C PHE A 40 26.71 -23.81 8.39
N GLY A 41 26.69 -25.14 8.33
CA GLY A 41 25.47 -25.93 8.27
C GLY A 41 24.50 -25.57 9.41
N GLN A 42 23.21 -25.64 9.09
CA GLN A 42 22.09 -25.14 9.90
C GLN A 42 22.20 -25.52 11.39
N PRO A 43 22.29 -24.54 12.31
CA PRO A 43 21.75 -24.73 13.64
C PRO A 43 20.23 -24.53 13.54
N GLY A 44 19.47 -25.53 13.97
CA GLY A 44 18.02 -25.46 14.11
C GLY A 44 17.61 -24.40 15.13
N THR A 45 17.62 -23.13 14.73
CA THR A 45 16.86 -22.09 15.40
C THR A 45 15.47 -22.11 14.82
N LYS A 46 14.52 -22.50 15.66
CA LYS A 46 13.10 -22.25 15.44
C LYS A 46 12.97 -20.73 15.28
N TRP A 47 12.98 -20.24 14.04
CA TRP A 47 12.65 -18.87 13.72
C TRP A 47 11.20 -18.69 14.14
N ILE A 48 10.99 -18.27 15.38
CA ILE A 48 9.81 -17.50 15.70
C ILE A 48 10.05 -16.20 14.93
N PRO A 49 9.29 -15.90 13.87
CA PRO A 49 9.39 -14.60 13.26
C PRO A 49 8.90 -13.65 14.35
N PHE A 50 9.83 -12.95 15.01
CA PHE A 50 9.47 -11.76 15.74
C PHE A 50 9.05 -10.78 14.65
N SER A 51 7.78 -10.86 14.25
CA SER A 51 7.15 -9.84 13.44
C SER A 51 7.14 -8.61 14.33
N TYR A 52 8.21 -7.82 14.26
CA TYR A 52 8.18 -6.46 14.73
C TYR A 52 7.28 -5.69 13.75
N THR A 53 5.97 -5.96 13.80
CA THR A 53 4.98 -5.12 13.17
C THR A 53 4.94 -3.85 14.00
N TYR A 54 5.88 -2.95 13.76
CA TYR A 54 5.61 -1.54 13.97
C TYR A 54 4.45 -1.20 13.03
N ARG A 55 3.21 -1.39 13.51
CA ARG A 55 2.01 -0.95 12.80
C ARG A 55 2.13 0.56 12.74
N ARG A 56 2.60 1.09 11.61
CA ARG A 56 2.56 2.52 11.35
C ARG A 56 1.13 2.99 11.60
N PRO A 57 0.94 4.11 12.31
CA PRO A 57 -0.40 4.63 12.54
C PRO A 57 -1.06 4.91 11.18
N LEU A 58 -2.32 4.47 11.05
CA LEU A 58 -3.11 4.71 9.86
C LEU A 58 -3.25 6.22 9.63
N ARG A 59 -3.17 6.66 8.37
CA ARG A 59 -3.39 8.05 8.00
C ARG A 59 -4.85 8.28 7.62
N THR A 60 -5.42 9.37 8.15
CA THR A 60 -6.78 9.80 7.83
C THR A 60 -6.83 10.55 6.51
N HIS A 61 -7.68 10.10 5.59
CA HIS A 61 -7.93 10.72 4.29
C HIS A 61 -9.34 11.32 4.23
N TYR A 62 -9.47 12.57 4.68
CA TYR A 62 -10.75 13.31 4.76
C TYR A 62 -11.48 13.52 3.43
N GLY A 63 -10.80 13.30 2.29
CA GLY A 63 -11.39 13.41 0.96
C GLY A 63 -12.30 12.24 0.58
N TYR A 64 -12.36 11.18 1.38
CA TYR A 64 -13.13 9.96 1.10
C TYR A 64 -13.92 9.55 2.33
N ILE A 65 -15.23 9.43 2.19
CA ILE A 65 -16.17 9.22 3.30
C ILE A 65 -16.90 7.90 3.13
N ASN A 66 -16.92 7.07 4.17
CA ASN A 66 -17.64 5.81 4.18
C ASN A 66 -19.15 6.05 4.01
N VAL A 67 -19.80 5.31 3.11
CA VAL A 67 -21.24 5.49 2.82
C VAL A 67 -22.11 5.16 4.04
N ARG A 68 -21.72 4.16 4.84
CA ARG A 68 -22.45 3.72 6.03
C ARG A 68 -22.10 4.55 7.26
N THR A 69 -20.82 4.61 7.63
CA THR A 69 -20.40 5.22 8.91
C THR A 69 -20.21 6.73 8.85
N GLN A 70 -20.13 7.31 7.64
CA GLN A 70 -19.74 8.70 7.41
C GLN A 70 -18.34 9.07 7.93
N GLU A 71 -17.52 8.07 8.27
CA GLU A 71 -16.15 8.29 8.73
C GLU A 71 -15.17 8.43 7.54
N PRO A 72 -14.07 9.18 7.72
CA PRO A 72 -13.02 9.29 6.71
C PRO A 72 -12.26 7.97 6.53
N LEU A 73 -11.73 7.76 5.32
CA LEU A 73 -10.90 6.61 5.01
C LEU A 73 -9.61 6.63 5.85
N GLN A 74 -9.30 5.50 6.49
CA GLN A 74 -8.05 5.28 7.20
C GLN A 74 -7.17 4.33 6.41
N LEU A 75 -6.01 4.81 5.95
CA LEU A 75 -5.13 4.03 5.09
C LEU A 75 -3.66 4.49 5.21
N ASP A 76 -2.77 3.55 5.46
CA ASP A 76 -1.32 3.73 5.32
C ASP A 76 -0.76 2.58 4.47
N CYS A 77 0.00 2.93 3.44
CA CYS A 77 0.57 1.98 2.49
C CYS A 77 2.08 2.19 2.41
N ASN A 78 2.84 1.09 2.37
CA ASN A 78 4.29 1.16 2.24
C ASN A 78 4.72 1.00 0.77
N LEU A 79 4.56 -0.20 0.21
CA LEU A 79 4.77 -0.50 -1.20
C LEU A 79 3.40 -0.66 -1.89
N CYS A 80 3.20 0.10 -2.97
CA CYS A 80 1.95 0.09 -3.73
C CYS A 80 2.16 -0.45 -5.14
N ALA A 81 1.27 -1.33 -5.58
CA ALA A 81 1.09 -1.65 -6.99
C ALA A 81 -0.22 -1.02 -7.50
N ILE A 82 -0.16 -0.30 -8.61
CA ILE A 82 -1.33 0.23 -9.31
C ILE A 82 -1.51 -0.56 -10.60
N VAL A 83 -2.57 -1.35 -10.66
CA VAL A 83 -2.80 -2.28 -11.77
C VAL A 83 -3.83 -1.71 -12.72
N SER A 84 -3.39 -1.40 -13.95
CA SER A 84 -4.26 -0.93 -15.03
C SER A 84 -5.27 -1.99 -15.48
N ASN A 85 -6.36 -1.53 -16.10
CA ASN A 85 -7.36 -2.39 -16.74
C ASN A 85 -7.04 -2.66 -18.22
N SER A 86 -5.82 -2.37 -18.66
CA SER A 86 -5.39 -2.55 -20.06
C SER A 86 -5.37 -4.03 -20.43
N GLY A 87 -5.87 -4.36 -21.63
CA GLY A 87 -5.74 -5.71 -22.20
C GLY A 87 -4.28 -6.15 -22.41
N GLN A 88 -3.33 -5.19 -22.43
CA GLN A 88 -1.89 -5.49 -22.50
C GLN A 88 -1.36 -6.26 -21.29
N MET A 89 -2.10 -6.29 -20.18
CA MET A 89 -1.73 -7.11 -19.02
C MET A 89 -1.84 -8.61 -19.30
N VAL A 90 -2.64 -9.02 -20.28
CA VAL A 90 -2.83 -10.44 -20.60
C VAL A 90 -1.52 -11.04 -21.13
N GLY A 91 -1.11 -12.17 -20.57
CA GLY A 91 0.13 -12.86 -20.90
C GLY A 91 1.40 -12.26 -20.32
N GLN A 92 1.32 -11.18 -19.52
CA GLN A 92 2.50 -10.58 -18.89
C GLN A 92 3.06 -11.41 -17.73
N LYS A 93 2.22 -12.25 -17.10
CA LYS A 93 2.62 -13.16 -16.03
C LYS A 93 3.29 -12.49 -14.81
N VAL A 94 2.94 -11.22 -14.55
CA VAL A 94 3.50 -10.41 -13.45
C VAL A 94 2.66 -10.49 -12.17
N GLY A 95 1.69 -11.39 -12.09
CA GLY A 95 0.75 -11.46 -10.97
C GLY A 95 1.42 -11.72 -9.61
N ASN A 96 2.45 -12.57 -9.59
CA ASN A 96 3.22 -12.85 -8.37
C ASN A 96 4.02 -11.62 -7.89
N GLU A 97 4.53 -10.81 -8.81
CA GLU A 97 5.24 -9.56 -8.47
C GLU A 97 4.27 -8.53 -7.90
N ILE A 98 3.10 -8.38 -8.51
CA ILE A 98 2.02 -7.50 -8.02
C ILE A 98 1.63 -7.88 -6.59
N ASP A 99 1.41 -9.18 -6.33
CA ASP A 99 0.95 -9.68 -5.02
C ASP A 99 2.01 -9.55 -3.90
N GLN A 100 3.27 -9.18 -4.20
CA GLN A 100 4.28 -8.82 -3.19
C GLN A 100 4.08 -7.42 -2.59
N SER A 101 3.21 -6.60 -3.19
CA SER A 101 2.93 -5.24 -2.72
C SER A 101 2.00 -5.21 -1.50
N SER A 102 2.31 -4.34 -0.54
CA SER A 102 1.47 -4.16 0.66
C SER A 102 0.08 -3.58 0.36
N CYS A 103 -0.03 -2.76 -0.69
CA CYS A 103 -1.28 -2.16 -1.14
C CYS A 103 -1.43 -2.34 -2.65
N ILE A 104 -2.49 -3.01 -3.07
CA ILE A 104 -2.77 -3.23 -4.49
C ILE A 104 -4.03 -2.48 -4.86
N TRP A 105 -3.86 -1.52 -5.79
CA TRP A 105 -4.88 -0.65 -6.31
C TRP A 105 -5.35 -1.15 -7.67
N ARG A 106 -6.66 -1.31 -7.83
CA ARG A 106 -7.30 -1.66 -9.11
C ARG A 106 -8.37 -0.65 -9.48
N MET A 107 -8.80 -0.67 -10.73
CA MET A 107 -9.78 0.26 -11.24
C MET A 107 -11.08 -0.43 -11.64
N ASN A 108 -12.20 0.24 -11.39
CA ASN A 108 -13.52 -0.11 -11.92
C ASN A 108 -13.87 -1.60 -11.70
N ASN A 109 -14.36 -2.27 -12.75
CA ASN A 109 -14.83 -3.65 -12.71
C ASN A 109 -13.80 -4.68 -13.21
N ALA A 110 -12.50 -4.35 -13.29
CA ALA A 110 -11.50 -5.30 -13.76
C ALA A 110 -11.44 -6.54 -12.85
N PRO A 111 -11.64 -7.75 -13.39
CA PRO A 111 -11.59 -8.96 -12.60
C PRO A 111 -10.13 -9.36 -12.31
N THR A 112 -9.95 -10.11 -11.22
CA THR A 112 -8.74 -10.91 -10.99
C THR A 112 -8.94 -12.37 -11.35
N LYS A 113 -10.18 -12.86 -11.20
CA LYS A 113 -10.54 -14.26 -11.42
C LYS A 113 -10.36 -14.64 -12.90
N GLY A 114 -9.55 -15.66 -13.16
CA GLY A 114 -9.17 -16.10 -14.50
C GLY A 114 -7.98 -15.35 -15.11
N TYR A 115 -7.42 -14.36 -14.40
CA TYR A 115 -6.26 -13.56 -14.83
C TYR A 115 -5.16 -13.51 -13.76
N GLU A 116 -5.21 -14.38 -12.75
CA GLU A 116 -4.36 -14.29 -11.57
C GLU A 116 -2.87 -14.37 -11.89
N GLU A 117 -2.48 -15.17 -12.90
CA GLU A 117 -1.09 -15.27 -13.36
C GLU A 117 -0.57 -13.92 -13.87
N ASP A 118 -1.43 -13.16 -14.56
CA ASP A 118 -1.08 -11.91 -15.21
C ASP A 118 -1.18 -10.70 -14.28
N VAL A 119 -2.23 -10.66 -13.46
CA VAL A 119 -2.57 -9.46 -12.71
C VAL A 119 -2.59 -9.65 -11.20
N GLY A 120 -2.33 -10.86 -10.70
CA GLY A 120 -2.35 -11.17 -9.27
C GLY A 120 -3.77 -11.42 -8.74
N ARG A 121 -3.84 -11.87 -7.49
CA ARG A 121 -5.09 -12.27 -6.82
C ARG A 121 -5.64 -11.16 -5.94
N MET A 122 -4.74 -10.41 -5.31
CA MET A 122 -5.10 -9.51 -4.22
C MET A 122 -5.61 -8.17 -4.74
N THR A 123 -6.55 -7.58 -4.00
CA THR A 123 -7.03 -6.22 -4.22
C THR A 123 -7.31 -5.60 -2.87
N MET A 124 -6.54 -4.57 -2.50
CA MET A 124 -6.79 -3.83 -1.27
C MET A 124 -7.73 -2.67 -1.53
N ILE A 125 -7.48 -1.89 -2.58
CA ILE A 125 -8.28 -0.72 -2.94
C ILE A 125 -8.75 -0.83 -4.38
N ARG A 126 -10.00 -0.49 -4.59
CA ARG A 126 -10.61 -0.42 -5.92
C ARG A 126 -11.21 0.96 -6.14
N VAL A 127 -10.61 1.71 -7.04
CA VAL A 127 -11.10 3.05 -7.41
C VAL A 127 -12.08 2.90 -8.57
N VAL A 128 -13.33 3.33 -8.38
CA VAL A 128 -14.43 3.03 -9.30
C VAL A 128 -15.10 4.33 -9.73
N SER A 129 -15.21 4.53 -11.05
CA SER A 129 -16.06 5.58 -11.59
C SER A 129 -17.52 5.27 -11.32
N HIS A 130 -18.33 6.29 -11.05
CA HIS A 130 -19.79 6.20 -10.93
C HIS A 130 -20.44 5.45 -12.12
N THR A 131 -19.90 5.59 -13.34
CA THR A 131 -20.39 4.87 -14.52
C THR A 131 -20.16 3.36 -14.46
N SER A 132 -19.16 2.91 -13.69
CA SER A 132 -18.84 1.49 -13.51
C SER A 132 -19.60 0.86 -12.34
N VAL A 133 -20.24 1.63 -11.47
CA VAL A 133 -21.02 1.08 -10.33
C VAL A 133 -22.09 0.08 -10.79
N PRO A 134 -22.91 0.35 -11.83
CA PRO A 134 -23.87 -0.65 -12.32
C PRO A 134 -23.23 -1.96 -12.77
N LEU A 135 -21.97 -1.93 -13.25
CA LEU A 135 -21.25 -3.13 -13.68
C LEU A 135 -20.80 -3.99 -12.49
N LEU A 136 -20.41 -3.36 -11.38
CA LEU A 136 -20.13 -4.08 -10.13
C LEU A 136 -21.40 -4.79 -9.62
N LEU A 137 -22.54 -4.11 -9.72
CA LEU A 137 -23.82 -4.65 -9.27
C LEU A 137 -24.38 -5.77 -10.16
N LYS A 138 -23.79 -6.04 -11.34
CA LYS A 138 -24.11 -7.25 -12.13
C LYS A 138 -23.58 -8.53 -11.47
N ASN A 139 -22.52 -8.44 -10.68
CA ASN A 139 -21.97 -9.57 -9.94
C ASN A 139 -21.59 -9.15 -8.51
N PRO A 140 -22.59 -8.83 -7.68
CA PRO A 140 -22.35 -8.24 -6.37
C PRO A 140 -21.72 -9.24 -5.39
N ASP A 141 -21.93 -10.55 -5.58
CA ASP A 141 -21.32 -11.57 -4.73
C ASP A 141 -19.80 -11.62 -4.93
N TYR A 142 -19.30 -11.56 -6.17
CA TYR A 142 -17.86 -11.46 -6.40
C TYR A 142 -17.25 -10.21 -5.74
N PHE A 143 -17.85 -9.04 -5.96
CA PHE A 143 -17.28 -7.78 -5.48
C PHE A 143 -17.48 -7.53 -3.98
N PHE A 144 -18.62 -7.90 -3.39
CA PHE A 144 -18.97 -7.49 -2.03
C PHE A 144 -19.08 -8.64 -1.03
N LYS A 145 -19.06 -9.90 -1.48
CA LYS A 145 -19.08 -11.09 -0.61
C LYS A 145 -17.74 -11.84 -0.64
N GLU A 146 -17.27 -12.22 -1.83
CA GLU A 146 -15.96 -12.88 -2.01
C GLU A 146 -14.83 -11.89 -1.72
N ALA A 147 -14.85 -10.70 -2.35
CA ALA A 147 -13.88 -9.62 -2.12
C ALA A 147 -14.28 -8.68 -0.95
N ASN A 148 -14.73 -9.24 0.18
CA ASN A 148 -15.23 -8.44 1.32
C ASN A 148 -14.16 -7.58 2.02
N ALA A 149 -12.88 -7.90 1.84
CA ALA A 149 -11.77 -7.13 2.39
C ALA A 149 -11.40 -5.92 1.52
N THR A 150 -11.89 -5.84 0.29
CA THR A 150 -11.57 -4.74 -0.64
C THR A 150 -12.28 -3.45 -0.23
N ILE A 151 -11.51 -2.37 -0.20
CA ILE A 151 -12.00 -1.00 -0.01
C ILE A 151 -12.37 -0.42 -1.38
N TYR A 152 -13.63 -0.06 -1.55
CA TYR A 152 -14.15 0.57 -2.75
C TYR A 152 -14.17 2.09 -2.59
N VAL A 153 -13.51 2.83 -3.48
CA VAL A 153 -13.53 4.30 -3.51
C VAL A 153 -14.25 4.73 -4.78
N ILE A 154 -15.49 5.21 -4.62
CA ILE A 154 -16.35 5.61 -5.73
C ILE A 154 -16.23 7.11 -5.98
N TRP A 155 -15.96 7.49 -7.23
CA TRP A 155 -15.88 8.89 -7.64
C TRP A 155 -16.86 9.17 -8.79
N GLY A 156 -17.38 10.39 -8.85
CA GLY A 156 -18.34 10.77 -9.89
C GLY A 156 -18.77 12.23 -9.80
N PRO A 157 -19.50 12.73 -10.80
CA PRO A 157 -20.04 14.08 -10.79
C PRO A 157 -21.07 14.24 -9.67
N PHE A 158 -21.15 15.45 -9.13
CA PHE A 158 -22.04 15.78 -8.01
C PHE A 158 -23.48 15.31 -8.26
N ARG A 159 -24.03 15.54 -9.47
CA ARG A 159 -25.39 15.16 -9.87
C ARG A 159 -25.73 13.69 -9.57
N ASN A 160 -24.80 12.77 -9.83
CA ASN A 160 -25.01 11.33 -9.62
C ASN A 160 -24.71 10.87 -8.18
N MET A 161 -23.96 11.69 -7.44
CA MET A 161 -23.44 11.38 -6.10
C MET A 161 -24.16 12.16 -4.97
N ARG A 162 -25.26 12.86 -5.28
CA ARG A 162 -26.07 13.61 -4.29
C ARG A 162 -26.57 12.70 -3.17
N LYS A 163 -26.48 13.19 -1.93
CA LYS A 163 -26.93 12.46 -0.73
C LYS A 163 -28.39 12.70 -0.36
N ASP A 164 -29.06 13.66 -1.01
CA ASP A 164 -30.44 14.08 -0.76
C ASP A 164 -31.52 13.19 -1.42
N GLY A 165 -31.15 12.00 -1.86
CA GLY A 165 -32.05 11.07 -2.54
C GLY A 165 -32.14 11.24 -4.05
N ASN A 166 -31.56 12.28 -4.64
CA ASN A 166 -31.55 12.45 -6.10
C ASN A 166 -30.27 11.90 -6.77
N GLY A 167 -29.29 11.46 -5.98
CA GLY A 167 -28.04 10.89 -6.50
C GLY A 167 -28.24 9.44 -6.87
N ILE A 168 -28.54 9.16 -8.14
CA ILE A 168 -28.84 7.80 -8.63
C ILE A 168 -27.77 6.78 -8.18
N VAL A 169 -26.49 7.14 -8.34
CA VAL A 169 -25.39 6.23 -7.98
C VAL A 169 -25.21 6.16 -6.47
N TYR A 170 -25.30 7.28 -5.76
CA TYR A 170 -25.23 7.27 -4.29
C TYR A 170 -26.33 6.40 -3.65
N ASN A 171 -27.55 6.47 -4.19
CA ASN A 171 -28.67 5.63 -3.74
C ASN A 171 -28.41 4.14 -3.98
N MET A 172 -27.83 3.78 -5.13
CA MET A 172 -27.40 2.40 -5.39
C MET A 172 -26.38 1.95 -4.34
N LEU A 173 -25.35 2.76 -4.06
CA LEU A 173 -24.34 2.43 -3.05
C LEU A 173 -24.94 2.28 -1.65
N LYS A 174 -25.89 3.15 -1.27
CA LYS A 174 -26.60 3.07 0.00
C LYS A 174 -27.34 1.72 0.13
N LYS A 175 -28.09 1.33 -0.89
CA LYS A 175 -28.75 0.01 -0.93
C LYS A 175 -27.74 -1.14 -0.88
N THR A 176 -26.60 -1.01 -1.56
CA THR A 176 -25.55 -2.04 -1.54
C THR A 176 -24.95 -2.22 -0.15
N VAL A 177 -24.62 -1.13 0.55
CA VAL A 177 -24.06 -1.28 1.91
C VAL A 177 -25.08 -1.93 2.83
N ASP A 178 -26.37 -1.64 2.70
CA ASP A 178 -27.43 -2.27 3.52
C ASP A 178 -27.49 -3.80 3.29
N LEU A 179 -27.36 -4.24 2.04
CA LEU A 179 -27.37 -5.67 1.66
C LEU A 179 -26.07 -6.40 1.99
N TYR A 180 -24.93 -5.70 1.96
CA TYR A 180 -23.60 -6.26 2.22
C TYR A 180 -22.93 -5.51 3.38
N PRO A 181 -23.25 -5.84 4.65
CA PRO A 181 -22.80 -5.06 5.80
C PRO A 181 -21.28 -5.00 6.00
N LYS A 182 -20.54 -5.96 5.45
CA LYS A 182 -19.07 -5.99 5.48
C LYS A 182 -18.42 -5.18 4.35
N ALA A 183 -19.19 -4.71 3.37
CA ALA A 183 -18.65 -3.97 2.25
C ALA A 183 -18.11 -2.61 2.69
N GLN A 184 -16.85 -2.36 2.37
CA GLN A 184 -16.18 -1.10 2.68
C GLN A 184 -16.29 -0.16 1.48
N ILE A 185 -17.37 0.63 1.44
CA ILE A 185 -17.64 1.55 0.32
C ILE A 185 -17.48 3.00 0.79
N TYR A 186 -16.59 3.71 0.11
CA TYR A 186 -16.29 5.13 0.31
C TYR A 186 -16.68 5.92 -0.94
N VAL A 187 -17.05 7.18 -0.74
CA VAL A 187 -17.29 8.13 -1.81
C VAL A 187 -16.35 9.32 -1.69
N THR A 188 -15.85 9.82 -2.82
CA THR A 188 -15.06 11.05 -2.87
C THR A 188 -15.94 12.25 -2.53
N THR A 189 -15.47 13.13 -1.65
CA THR A 189 -16.20 14.36 -1.30
C THR A 189 -16.21 15.36 -2.46
N GLU A 190 -17.20 16.25 -2.50
CA GLU A 190 -17.28 17.31 -3.50
C GLU A 190 -16.02 18.19 -3.50
N LYS A 191 -15.54 18.58 -2.31
CA LYS A 191 -14.28 19.34 -2.16
C LYS A 191 -13.09 18.60 -2.77
N ARG A 192 -13.00 17.27 -2.56
CA ARG A 192 -11.91 16.47 -3.12
C ARG A 192 -12.06 16.30 -4.63
N MET A 193 -13.28 16.13 -5.14
CA MET A 193 -13.56 16.12 -6.58
C MET A 193 -13.15 17.44 -7.24
N SER A 194 -13.63 18.57 -6.70
CA SER A 194 -13.29 19.92 -7.20
C SER A 194 -11.77 20.16 -7.21
N TYR A 195 -11.06 19.72 -6.16
CA TYR A 195 -9.60 19.76 -6.14
C TYR A 195 -8.98 18.94 -7.29
N CYS A 196 -9.43 17.70 -7.50
CA CYS A 196 -8.93 16.86 -8.60
C CYS A 196 -9.24 17.48 -9.98
N ASP A 197 -10.38 18.15 -10.13
CA ASP A 197 -10.76 18.88 -11.36
C ASP A 197 -9.79 20.04 -11.62
N GLY A 198 -9.47 20.81 -10.57
CA GLY A 198 -8.50 21.90 -10.64
C GLY A 198 -7.09 21.43 -11.00
N VAL A 199 -6.62 20.32 -10.42
CA VAL A 199 -5.32 19.72 -10.79
C VAL A 199 -5.34 19.29 -12.25
N PHE A 200 -6.38 18.57 -12.69
CA PHE A 200 -6.49 18.12 -14.08
C PHE A 200 -6.44 19.29 -15.07
N LYS A 201 -7.20 20.36 -14.81
CA LYS A 201 -7.19 21.56 -15.64
C LYS A 201 -5.83 22.23 -15.68
N LYS A 202 -5.17 22.34 -14.54
CA LYS A 202 -3.83 22.93 -14.44
C LYS A 202 -2.81 22.16 -15.27
N GLU A 203 -2.82 20.83 -15.20
CA GLU A 203 -1.84 19.99 -15.89
C GLU A 203 -2.12 19.81 -17.38
N THR A 204 -3.39 19.84 -17.79
CA THR A 204 -3.79 19.52 -19.19
C THR A 204 -4.24 20.73 -20.00
N GLY A 205 -4.52 21.86 -19.35
CA GLY A 205 -5.17 23.02 -19.97
C GLY A 205 -6.63 22.80 -20.35
N LYS A 206 -7.24 21.68 -19.95
CA LYS A 206 -8.61 21.30 -20.32
C LYS A 206 -9.48 21.08 -19.09
N ASP A 207 -10.73 21.52 -19.15
CA ASP A 207 -11.73 21.07 -18.20
C ASP A 207 -12.06 19.59 -18.46
N ARG A 208 -12.43 18.87 -17.40
CA ARG A 208 -12.84 17.46 -17.52
C ARG A 208 -14.26 17.32 -18.07
N PHE A 209 -15.03 18.41 -18.03
CA PHE A 209 -16.43 18.49 -18.43
C PHE A 209 -16.62 19.67 -19.38
#